data_AF-A0A8S3I7X9-F1
#
_entry.id   AF-A0A8S3I7X9-F1
#
_cell.length_a   1.000
_cell.length_b   1.000
_cell.length_c   1.000
_cell.angle_alpha   90.00
_cell.angle_beta   90.00
_cell.angle_gamma   90.00
#
_symmetry.space_group_name_H-M   'P 1'
#
loop_
_entity.id
_entity.type
_entity.pdbx_description
1 polymer ?
#
loop_
_entity_poly.entity_id
_entity_poly.type
_entity_poly.pdbx_seq_one_letter_code
_entity_poly.pdbx_strand_id
1 'polypeptide(L)'
;PSTQVKGMTIGPYLISEMKRSGKILVSEILINTIPPCDYATSCNRQNDQQHLRDFSHPPKCPFGSECTETKDDVHLSCFIHPQHCREGGQCVKEDERHLSDFDHPNFCSDEGNCTNMTLSHLNQYRHVPLCQHGLDCDELLRKSAAHIQKLRHCRKACRFGGNCINFHDLKHIRAETHPFKDPCPLTPYACVSYVRYLQREEKSDQDEFKDIENHCLRYAHVCPWGRQCNDSSEKHLEAFAIFVIAAGLWLVNVKKEAILHT
;
A
#
# COMPACT_ATOMS: atom_id res chain seq x y z
N PRO A 1 16.53 20.77 38.33
CA PRO A 1 17.30 19.74 37.60
C PRO A 1 16.62 18.36 37.73
N SER A 2 15.82 17.97 36.73
CA SER A 2 15.13 16.68 36.71
C SER A 2 16.09 15.60 36.25
N THR A 3 16.62 14.82 37.19
CA THR A 3 17.33 13.57 36.94
C THR A 3 16.39 12.60 36.22
N GLN A 4 16.67 12.27 34.96
CA GLN A 4 16.00 11.17 34.25
C GLN A 4 16.34 9.86 34.98
N VAL A 5 15.36 9.30 35.69
CA VAL A 5 15.47 7.96 36.29
C VAL A 5 15.26 6.96 35.16
N LYS A 6 16.28 6.15 34.84
CA LYS A 6 16.13 5.00 33.94
C LYS A 6 15.37 3.90 34.68
N GLY A 7 14.07 3.77 34.44
CA GLY A 7 13.22 2.76 35.08
C GLY A 7 12.18 2.18 34.14
N MET A 8 11.62 1.02 34.49
CA MET A 8 10.51 0.41 33.75
C MET A 8 9.20 0.92 34.34
N THR A 9 8.31 1.46 33.51
CA THR A 9 6.99 1.93 33.96
C THR A 9 5.99 0.79 33.79
N ILE A 10 5.15 0.51 34.79
CA ILE A 10 4.02 -0.42 34.72
C ILE A 10 2.80 0.33 35.26
N GLY A 11 1.97 0.86 34.36
CA GLY A 11 0.84 1.71 34.77
C GLY A 11 1.30 2.95 35.56
N PRO A 12 0.69 3.26 36.73
CA PRO A 12 1.12 4.40 37.55
C PRO A 12 2.41 4.13 38.33
N TYR A 13 3.04 2.96 38.18
CA TYR A 13 4.20 2.57 38.96
C TYR A 13 5.47 2.67 38.11
N LEU A 14 6.47 3.41 38.59
CA LEU A 14 7.80 3.49 38.01
C LEU A 14 8.75 2.65 38.87
N ILE A 15 9.36 1.61 38.28
CA ILE A 15 10.36 0.77 38.94
C ILE A 15 11.73 1.35 38.62
N SER A 16 12.38 1.95 39.62
CA SER A 16 13.62 2.72 39.43
C SER A 16 14.83 1.86 39.05
N GLU A 17 14.94 0.63 39.55
CA GLU A 17 15.98 -0.34 39.18
C GLU A 17 15.50 -1.79 39.33
N MET A 18 15.56 -2.58 38.26
CA MET A 18 15.30 -4.02 38.34
C MET A 18 16.60 -4.75 38.70
N LYS A 19 16.80 -5.09 39.97
CA LYS A 19 17.98 -5.89 40.38
C LYS A 19 17.86 -7.30 39.78
N ARG A 20 18.98 -7.85 39.30
CA ARG A 20 19.09 -9.21 38.70
C ARG A 20 18.55 -10.35 39.59
N SER A 21 18.28 -10.07 40.87
CA SER A 21 17.69 -11.00 41.83
C SER A 21 16.18 -11.23 41.65
N GLY A 22 15.50 -10.47 40.77
CA GLY A 22 14.06 -10.63 40.50
C GLY A 22 13.13 -10.21 41.65
N LYS A 23 13.67 -9.66 42.73
CA LYS A 23 12.91 -9.15 43.87
C LYS A 23 12.80 -7.63 43.75
N ILE A 24 11.57 -7.12 43.60
CA ILE A 24 11.25 -5.69 43.61
C ILE A 24 10.96 -5.30 45.06
N LEU A 25 11.68 -4.33 45.61
CA LEU A 25 11.36 -3.77 46.92
C LEU A 25 10.25 -2.72 46.77
N VAL A 26 9.34 -2.64 47.74
CA VAL A 26 8.27 -1.62 47.75
C VAL A 26 8.85 -0.20 47.69
N SER A 27 10.05 0.01 48.26
CA SER A 27 10.78 1.29 48.18
C SER A 27 11.29 1.64 46.78
N GLU A 28 11.34 0.69 45.86
CA GLU A 28 11.75 0.87 44.45
C GLU A 28 10.55 1.17 43.54
N ILE A 29 9.33 1.11 44.10
CA ILE A 29 8.08 1.44 43.42
C ILE A 29 7.78 2.92 43.64
N LEU A 30 8.05 3.75 42.64
CA LEU A 30 7.66 5.15 42.64
C LEU A 30 6.25 5.25 42.05
N ILE A 31 5.32 5.86 42.80
CA ILE A 31 3.99 6.18 42.28
C ILE A 31 4.12 7.45 41.43
N ASN A 32 3.80 7.32 40.15
CA ASN A 32 3.77 8.43 39.22
C ASN A 32 2.69 9.43 39.69
N THR A 33 3.11 10.66 39.98
CA THR A 33 2.22 11.72 40.49
C THR A 33 1.42 12.40 39.38
N ILE A 34 1.71 12.05 38.13
CA ILE A 34 1.08 12.59 36.92
C ILE A 34 -0.17 11.73 36.60
N PRO A 35 -1.35 12.33 36.37
CA PRO A 35 -2.57 11.59 36.11
C PRO A 35 -2.43 10.66 34.89
N PRO A 36 -3.09 9.49 34.87
CA PRO A 36 -3.07 8.62 33.70
C PRO A 36 -3.76 9.30 32.52
N CYS A 37 -3.24 9.06 31.31
CA CYS A 37 -3.90 9.44 30.07
C CYS A 37 -5.21 8.67 29.90
N ASP A 38 -6.32 9.36 29.64
CA ASP A 38 -7.65 8.75 29.41
C ASP A 38 -7.65 7.71 28.27
N TYR A 39 -6.72 7.84 27.32
CA TYR A 39 -6.59 6.95 26.17
C TYR A 39 -5.57 5.81 26.38
N ALA A 40 -4.81 5.82 27.48
CA ALA A 40 -3.84 4.79 27.87
C ALA A 40 -3.02 4.21 26.69
N THR A 41 -3.10 2.90 26.43
CA THR A 41 -2.37 2.21 25.35
C THR A 41 -2.80 2.64 23.94
N SER A 42 -3.98 3.24 23.81
CA SER A 42 -4.55 3.72 22.55
C SER A 42 -4.28 5.21 22.29
N CYS A 43 -3.51 5.89 23.15
CA CYS A 43 -3.20 7.30 22.96
C CYS A 43 -2.43 7.53 21.65
N ASN A 44 -2.89 8.48 20.83
CA ASN A 44 -2.25 8.89 19.59
C ASN A 44 -1.41 10.17 19.72
N ARG A 45 -1.32 10.75 20.93
CA ARG A 45 -0.53 11.95 21.24
C ARG A 45 0.82 11.62 21.89
N GLN A 46 1.38 10.47 21.55
CA GLN A 46 2.67 10.02 22.08
C GLN A 46 3.84 10.93 21.64
N ASN A 47 3.60 11.82 20.68
CA ASN A 47 4.60 12.73 20.12
C ASN A 47 4.43 14.17 20.63
N ASP A 48 3.39 14.42 21.41
CA ASP A 48 3.16 15.71 22.04
C ASP A 48 3.90 15.75 23.38
N GLN A 49 5.04 16.44 23.39
CA GLN A 49 5.90 16.57 24.57
C GLN A 49 5.18 17.23 25.74
N GLN A 50 4.19 18.09 25.49
CA GLN A 50 3.39 18.69 26.55
C GLN A 50 2.44 17.64 27.14
N HIS A 51 1.74 16.90 26.28
CA HIS A 51 0.88 15.79 26.70
C HIS A 51 1.64 14.72 27.50
N LEU A 52 2.85 14.36 27.10
CA LEU A 52 3.68 13.38 27.83
C LEU A 52 4.19 13.87 29.19
N ARG A 53 4.24 15.20 29.42
CA ARG A 53 4.57 15.78 30.73
C ARG A 53 3.35 15.83 31.64
N ASP A 54 2.17 16.04 31.05
CA ASP A 54 0.93 16.25 31.78
C ASP A 54 0.19 14.94 32.08
N PHE A 55 0.49 13.85 31.35
CA PHE A 55 -0.17 12.56 31.49
C PHE A 55 0.78 11.36 31.47
N SER A 56 0.54 10.39 32.36
CA SER A 56 1.25 9.12 32.38
C SER A 56 0.67 8.11 31.38
N HIS A 57 1.55 7.26 30.83
CA HIS A 57 1.21 6.27 29.82
C HIS A 57 1.79 4.91 30.20
N PRO A 58 1.17 3.80 29.76
CA PRO A 58 1.79 2.48 29.85
C PRO A 58 3.12 2.42 29.08
N PRO A 59 4.04 1.50 29.42
CA PRO A 59 5.30 1.33 28.71
C PRO A 59 5.08 0.89 27.25
N LYS A 60 6.05 1.17 26.37
CA LYS A 60 6.09 0.54 25.03
C LYS A 60 6.33 -0.96 25.17
N CYS A 61 5.68 -1.77 24.33
CA CYS A 61 5.91 -3.21 24.26
C CYS A 61 7.39 -3.50 23.97
N PRO A 62 8.07 -4.36 24.75
CA PRO A 62 9.48 -4.68 24.52
C PRO A 62 9.72 -5.44 23.22
N PHE A 63 8.69 -6.09 22.68
CA PHE A 63 8.73 -6.80 21.40
C PHE A 63 8.28 -5.94 20.20
N GLY A 64 7.81 -4.71 20.44
CA GLY A 64 7.44 -3.77 19.39
C GLY A 64 6.46 -4.37 18.37
N SER A 65 6.86 -4.34 17.10
CA SER A 65 6.10 -4.89 15.97
C SER A 65 6.21 -6.40 15.81
N GLU A 66 7.17 -7.05 16.46
CA GLU A 66 7.33 -8.51 16.47
C GLU A 66 6.48 -9.18 17.57
N CYS A 67 5.69 -8.40 18.29
CA CYS A 67 4.84 -8.92 19.36
C CYS A 67 3.76 -9.86 18.81
N THR A 68 3.75 -11.11 19.28
CA THR A 68 2.74 -12.11 18.90
C THR A 68 1.48 -12.06 19.77
N GLU A 69 1.52 -11.35 20.89
CA GLU A 69 0.44 -11.23 21.88
C GLU A 69 -0.64 -10.21 21.46
N THR A 70 -0.97 -10.18 20.16
CA THR A 70 -1.92 -9.22 19.57
C THR A 70 -3.38 -9.53 19.89
N LYS A 71 -3.65 -10.61 20.62
CA LYS A 71 -4.99 -11.05 21.04
C LYS A 71 -5.15 -11.15 22.56
N ASP A 72 -4.09 -10.91 23.31
CA ASP A 72 -4.16 -10.88 24.76
C ASP A 72 -4.59 -9.48 25.21
N ASP A 73 -5.86 -9.35 25.61
CA ASP A 73 -6.44 -8.10 26.09
C ASP A 73 -5.68 -7.51 27.29
N VAL A 74 -5.07 -8.38 28.12
CA VAL A 74 -4.23 -7.92 29.25
C VAL A 74 -2.96 -7.29 28.70
N HIS A 75 -2.26 -7.97 27.79
CA HIS A 75 -1.08 -7.42 27.13
C HIS A 75 -1.37 -6.10 26.40
N LEU A 76 -2.45 -6.03 25.63
CA LEU A 76 -2.86 -4.85 24.87
C LEU A 76 -3.31 -3.67 25.75
N SER A 77 -3.76 -3.93 26.98
CA SER A 77 -4.08 -2.89 27.97
C SER A 77 -2.87 -2.45 28.80
N CYS A 78 -1.82 -3.26 28.85
CA CYS A 78 -0.60 -2.97 29.61
C CYS A 78 0.52 -2.34 28.77
N PHE A 79 0.52 -2.52 27.45
CA PHE A 79 1.62 -2.06 26.59
C PHE A 79 1.15 -1.25 25.38
N ILE A 80 1.88 -0.16 25.12
CA ILE A 80 1.77 0.61 23.89
C ILE A 80 2.46 -0.14 22.76
N HIS A 81 1.74 -0.36 21.66
CA HIS A 81 2.32 -0.84 20.40
C HIS A 81 2.50 0.33 19.43
N PRO A 82 3.55 0.31 18.58
CA PRO A 82 3.68 1.29 17.52
C PRO A 82 2.43 1.26 16.62
N GLN A 83 1.98 2.42 16.17
CA GLN A 83 0.83 2.48 15.27
C GLN A 83 1.28 2.11 13.85
N HIS A 84 0.43 1.46 13.05
CA HIS A 84 0.79 1.26 11.66
C HIS A 84 0.93 2.60 10.93
N CYS A 85 2.02 2.74 10.16
CA CYS A 85 2.21 3.93 9.35
C CYS A 85 1.08 4.07 8.33
N ARG A 86 0.44 5.25 8.26
CA ARG A 86 -0.64 5.52 7.29
C ARG A 86 -0.20 5.41 5.83
N GLU A 87 1.07 5.69 5.57
CA GLU A 87 1.67 5.54 4.23
C GLU A 87 2.08 4.09 3.94
N GLY A 88 2.07 3.21 4.96
CA GLY A 88 2.38 1.79 4.84
C GLY A 88 3.67 1.53 4.07
N GLY A 89 3.59 0.61 3.09
CA GLY A 89 4.70 0.27 2.21
C GLY A 89 5.20 1.39 1.29
N GLN A 90 4.48 2.52 1.20
CA GLN A 90 4.88 3.69 0.43
C GLN A 90 5.61 4.75 1.27
N CYS A 91 5.78 4.52 2.57
CA CYS A 91 6.37 5.51 3.45
C CYS A 91 7.84 5.80 3.09
N VAL A 92 8.13 7.07 2.78
CA VAL A 92 9.49 7.54 2.43
C VAL A 92 10.17 8.31 3.56
N LYS A 93 9.51 8.42 4.72
CA LYS A 93 10.06 9.14 5.87
C LYS A 93 11.16 8.33 6.54
N GLU A 94 12.31 8.96 6.70
CA GLU A 94 13.50 8.38 7.34
C GLU A 94 13.83 9.04 8.68
N ASP A 95 12.98 9.94 9.17
CA ASP A 95 13.23 10.58 10.45
C ASP A 95 13.11 9.56 11.59
N GLU A 96 14.13 9.51 12.45
CA GLU A 96 14.24 8.55 13.57
C GLU A 96 12.99 8.57 14.45
N ARG A 97 12.36 9.75 14.58
CA ARG A 97 11.14 9.93 15.36
C ARG A 97 9.98 9.12 14.75
N HIS A 98 9.65 9.36 13.49
CA HIS A 98 8.62 8.61 12.76
C HIS A 98 8.88 7.11 12.75
N LEU A 99 10.13 6.69 12.55
CA LEU A 99 10.51 5.26 12.58
C LEU A 99 10.36 4.62 13.98
N SER A 100 10.42 5.41 15.05
CA SER A 100 10.25 4.94 16.43
C SER A 100 8.79 4.88 16.91
N ASP A 101 7.89 5.58 16.22
CA ASP A 101 6.49 5.74 16.60
C ASP A 101 5.55 4.92 15.73
N PHE A 102 5.96 4.63 14.49
CA PHE A 102 5.18 3.88 13.54
C PHE A 102 5.83 2.55 13.19
N ASP A 103 5.00 1.52 13.08
CA ASP A 103 5.41 0.25 12.51
C ASP A 103 5.41 0.33 10.98
N HIS A 104 6.41 -0.31 10.39
CA HIS A 104 6.61 -0.42 8.95
C HIS A 104 6.89 -1.86 8.57
N PRO A 105 6.35 -2.31 7.43
CA PRO A 105 6.81 -3.56 6.85
C PRO A 105 8.30 -3.51 6.49
N ASN A 106 8.92 -4.69 6.41
CA ASN A 106 10.29 -4.83 5.94
C ASN A 106 10.46 -4.32 4.51
N PHE A 107 11.67 -3.93 4.14
CA PHE A 107 11.95 -3.52 2.76
C PHE A 107 11.71 -4.67 1.77
N CYS A 108 11.17 -4.33 0.60
CA CYS A 108 11.01 -5.27 -0.49
C CYS A 108 12.37 -5.84 -0.94
N SER A 109 12.45 -7.15 -1.15
CA SER A 109 13.66 -7.83 -1.65
C SER A 109 14.10 -7.37 -3.04
N ASP A 110 13.16 -6.86 -3.85
CA ASP A 110 13.44 -6.33 -5.18
C ASP A 110 13.96 -4.87 -5.14
N GLU A 111 14.01 -4.26 -3.95
CA GLU A 111 14.52 -2.91 -3.70
C GLU A 111 13.96 -1.87 -4.70
N GLY A 112 14.84 -1.07 -5.32
CA GLY A 112 14.47 -0.08 -6.34
C GLY A 112 14.02 -0.66 -7.69
N ASN A 113 14.08 -1.99 -7.86
CA ASN A 113 13.60 -2.66 -9.07
C ASN A 113 12.15 -3.13 -8.95
N CYS A 114 11.57 -3.14 -7.74
CA CYS A 114 10.20 -3.60 -7.59
C CYS A 114 9.23 -2.68 -8.35
N THR A 115 8.33 -3.27 -9.13
CA THR A 115 7.24 -2.53 -9.79
C THR A 115 5.87 -2.87 -9.20
N ASN A 116 5.81 -3.77 -8.23
CA ASN A 116 4.56 -4.21 -7.62
C ASN A 116 4.06 -3.17 -6.61
N MET A 117 3.03 -2.44 -6.99
CA MET A 117 2.39 -1.41 -6.16
C MET A 117 0.99 -1.82 -5.71
N THR A 118 0.67 -3.12 -5.74
CA THR A 118 -0.63 -3.63 -5.27
C THR A 118 -0.77 -3.43 -3.76
N LEU A 119 -2.01 -3.25 -3.28
CA LEU A 119 -2.27 -3.04 -1.85
C LEU A 119 -1.78 -4.22 -1.00
N SER A 120 -1.98 -5.45 -1.47
CA SER A 120 -1.49 -6.66 -0.80
C SER A 120 0.04 -6.63 -0.62
N HIS A 121 0.77 -6.24 -1.67
CA HIS A 121 2.22 -6.12 -1.61
C HIS A 121 2.68 -4.99 -0.69
N LEU A 122 2.03 -3.82 -0.73
CA LEU A 122 2.37 -2.66 0.11
C LEU A 122 2.03 -2.86 1.60
N ASN A 123 1.15 -3.79 1.93
CA ASN A 123 0.89 -4.19 3.31
C ASN A 123 2.02 -5.07 3.87
N GLN A 124 2.76 -5.76 3.01
CA GLN A 124 3.82 -6.69 3.40
C GLN A 124 5.22 -6.10 3.26
N TYR A 125 5.40 -5.14 2.33
CA TYR A 125 6.72 -4.61 1.99
C TYR A 125 6.74 -3.10 1.87
N ARG A 126 7.78 -2.51 2.44
CA ARG A 126 8.16 -1.10 2.26
C ARG A 126 9.10 -0.93 1.09
N HIS A 127 8.96 0.20 0.41
CA HIS A 127 9.77 0.54 -0.74
C HIS A 127 10.62 1.77 -0.51
N VAL A 128 11.74 1.80 -1.24
CA VAL A 128 12.57 2.99 -1.36
C VAL A 128 11.84 4.09 -2.13
N PRO A 129 12.24 5.38 -1.97
CA PRO A 129 11.58 6.49 -2.64
C PRO A 129 11.60 6.37 -4.17
N LEU A 130 10.63 6.99 -4.84
CA LEU A 130 10.60 7.07 -6.30
C LEU A 130 11.66 8.05 -6.81
N CYS A 131 12.39 7.65 -7.85
CA CYS A 131 13.23 8.58 -8.59
C CYS A 131 12.37 9.69 -9.23
N GLN A 132 12.78 10.95 -9.05
CA GLN A 132 12.05 12.10 -9.62
C GLN A 132 12.01 12.05 -11.15
N HIS A 133 13.11 11.56 -11.75
CA HIS A 133 13.26 11.39 -13.20
C HIS A 133 12.62 10.10 -13.73
N GLY A 134 12.09 9.23 -12.86
CA GLY A 134 11.40 8.00 -13.25
C GLY A 134 12.25 7.12 -14.18
N LEU A 135 11.64 6.58 -15.22
CA LEU A 135 12.33 5.71 -16.20
C LEU A 135 13.35 6.44 -17.07
N ASP A 136 13.26 7.77 -17.18
CA ASP A 136 14.17 8.60 -17.97
C ASP A 136 15.41 9.06 -17.17
N CYS A 137 15.65 8.45 -16.01
CA CYS A 137 16.79 8.81 -15.17
C CYS A 137 18.13 8.46 -15.82
N ASP A 138 18.98 9.47 -16.03
CA ASP A 138 20.36 9.30 -16.52
C ASP A 138 21.16 8.27 -15.72
N GLU A 139 21.01 8.24 -14.40
CA GLU A 139 21.74 7.30 -13.54
C GLU A 139 21.26 5.86 -13.68
N LEU A 140 19.98 5.66 -14.01
CA LEU A 140 19.45 4.36 -14.41
C LEU A 140 20.06 3.93 -15.76
N LEU A 141 20.12 4.83 -16.74
CA LEU A 141 20.71 4.56 -18.06
C LEU A 141 22.21 4.24 -17.96
N ARG A 142 22.92 4.92 -17.07
CA ARG A 142 24.34 4.65 -16.76
C ARG A 142 24.55 3.45 -15.82
N LYS A 143 23.48 2.80 -15.36
CA LYS A 143 23.51 1.63 -14.46
C LYS A 143 24.26 1.87 -13.15
N SER A 144 24.05 3.04 -12.54
CA SER A 144 24.62 3.38 -11.23
C SER A 144 24.00 2.50 -10.13
N ALA A 145 24.75 1.50 -9.64
CA ALA A 145 24.24 0.53 -8.66
C ALA A 145 23.74 1.21 -7.37
N ALA A 146 24.50 2.17 -6.84
CA ALA A 146 24.15 2.87 -5.60
C ALA A 146 22.84 3.66 -5.73
N HIS A 147 22.58 4.25 -6.89
CA HIS A 147 21.35 4.99 -7.18
C HIS A 147 20.16 4.05 -7.36
N ILE A 148 20.34 2.96 -8.11
CA ILE A 148 19.27 2.00 -8.41
C ILE A 148 18.83 1.23 -7.16
N GLN A 149 19.71 1.03 -6.18
CA GLN A 149 19.34 0.43 -4.89
C GLN A 149 18.53 1.41 -4.01
N LYS A 150 18.88 2.70 -4.03
CA LYS A 150 18.26 3.72 -3.17
C LYS A 150 16.98 4.33 -3.74
N LEU A 151 16.77 4.25 -5.04
CA LEU A 151 15.65 4.89 -5.71
C LEU A 151 14.98 3.93 -6.68
N ARG A 152 13.66 3.92 -6.60
CA ARG A 152 12.83 3.09 -7.46
C ARG A 152 12.54 3.79 -8.78
N HIS A 153 12.67 3.02 -9.86
CA HIS A 153 12.42 3.47 -11.23
C HIS A 153 11.23 2.71 -11.81
N CYS A 154 10.04 2.93 -11.26
CA CYS A 154 8.81 2.38 -11.81
C CYS A 154 7.99 3.45 -12.52
N ARG A 155 7.06 3.02 -13.37
CA ARG A 155 6.03 3.90 -13.93
C ARG A 155 5.22 4.52 -12.79
N LYS A 156 4.88 5.80 -12.93
CA LYS A 156 4.04 6.50 -11.95
C LYS A 156 2.59 6.03 -12.14
N ALA A 157 1.85 5.81 -11.06
CA ALA A 157 0.43 5.51 -11.19
C ALA A 157 -0.28 6.65 -11.91
N CYS A 158 -1.11 6.33 -12.91
CA CYS A 158 -1.83 7.34 -13.64
C CYS A 158 -2.84 8.04 -12.73
N ARG A 159 -2.84 9.38 -12.74
CA ARG A 159 -3.78 10.19 -11.92
C ARG A 159 -5.25 9.90 -12.20
N PHE A 160 -5.55 9.36 -13.38
CA PHE A 160 -6.90 9.00 -13.81
C PHE A 160 -7.19 7.50 -13.68
N GLY A 161 -6.19 6.68 -13.32
CA GLY A 161 -6.32 5.23 -13.18
C GLY A 161 -6.96 4.59 -14.41
N GLY A 162 -8.03 3.82 -14.20
CA GLY A 162 -8.77 3.13 -15.27
C GLY A 162 -9.58 4.04 -16.19
N ASN A 163 -9.75 5.31 -15.80
CA ASN A 163 -10.49 6.33 -16.57
C ASN A 163 -9.54 7.28 -17.32
N CYS A 164 -8.31 6.84 -17.60
CA CYS A 164 -7.35 7.69 -18.29
C CYS A 164 -7.90 8.12 -19.66
N ILE A 165 -7.91 9.43 -19.91
CA ILE A 165 -8.32 10.04 -21.20
C ILE A 165 -7.19 9.98 -22.26
N ASN A 166 -5.94 9.85 -21.82
CA ASN A 166 -4.75 9.81 -22.66
C ASN A 166 -4.34 8.37 -23.02
N PHE A 167 -5.27 7.42 -23.01
CA PHE A 167 -4.99 6.01 -23.31
C PHE A 167 -4.51 5.79 -24.76
N HIS A 168 -4.73 6.75 -25.65
CA HIS A 168 -4.24 6.73 -27.03
C HIS A 168 -2.81 7.29 -27.16
N ASP A 169 -2.29 7.99 -26.14
CA ASP A 169 -0.92 8.49 -26.12
C ASP A 169 0.01 7.38 -25.59
N LEU A 170 0.68 6.68 -26.51
CA LEU A 170 1.62 5.62 -26.17
C LEU A 170 2.77 6.10 -25.29
N LYS A 171 3.17 7.38 -25.38
CA LYS A 171 4.21 7.92 -24.50
C LYS A 171 3.69 7.98 -23.06
N HIS A 172 2.46 8.44 -22.87
CA HIS A 172 1.81 8.44 -21.56
C HIS A 172 1.60 7.01 -21.01
N ILE A 173 1.07 6.08 -21.81
CA ILE A 173 0.87 4.67 -21.42
C ILE A 173 2.17 3.99 -21.01
N ARG A 174 3.30 4.33 -21.67
CA ARG A 174 4.62 3.78 -21.31
C ARG A 174 5.23 4.44 -20.09
N ALA A 175 4.87 5.70 -19.81
CA ALA A 175 5.40 6.45 -18.68
C ALA A 175 4.63 6.18 -17.37
N GLU A 176 3.35 5.80 -17.47
CA GLU A 176 2.44 5.66 -16.33
C GLU A 176 1.87 4.22 -16.22
N THR A 177 1.46 3.85 -15.01
CA THR A 177 0.83 2.56 -14.70
C THR A 177 -0.68 2.73 -14.66
N HIS A 178 -1.40 1.85 -15.35
CA HIS A 178 -2.87 1.82 -15.41
C HIS A 178 -3.40 0.48 -14.89
N PRO A 179 -4.63 0.41 -14.38
CA PRO A 179 -5.25 -0.84 -13.96
C PRO A 179 -5.81 -1.66 -15.14
N PHE A 180 -5.57 -1.23 -16.38
CA PHE A 180 -5.98 -1.92 -17.60
C PHE A 180 -4.76 -2.46 -18.37
N LYS A 181 -5.00 -3.47 -19.22
CA LYS A 181 -4.00 -4.02 -20.15
C LYS A 181 -3.54 -2.94 -21.14
N ASP A 182 -2.36 -3.11 -21.74
CA ASP A 182 -1.89 -2.18 -22.77
C ASP A 182 -2.97 -1.97 -23.85
N PRO A 183 -3.28 -0.72 -24.25
CA PRO A 183 -4.28 -0.46 -25.26
C PRO A 183 -3.92 -1.15 -26.58
N CYS A 184 -4.94 -1.68 -27.25
CA CYS A 184 -4.77 -2.22 -28.59
C CYS A 184 -4.15 -1.15 -29.50
N PRO A 185 -3.17 -1.49 -30.37
CA PRO A 185 -2.56 -0.53 -31.30
C PRO A 185 -3.56 0.15 -32.26
N LEU A 186 -4.75 -0.44 -32.41
CA LEU A 186 -5.83 0.10 -33.25
C LEU A 186 -6.77 1.05 -32.47
N THR A 187 -6.62 1.14 -31.15
CA THR A 187 -7.34 2.09 -30.28
C THR A 187 -6.81 3.53 -30.54
N PRO A 188 -7.65 4.59 -30.54
CA PRO A 188 -9.06 4.65 -30.14
C PRO A 188 -10.06 4.20 -31.20
N TYR A 189 -9.60 3.77 -32.37
CA TYR A 189 -10.47 3.32 -33.45
C TYR A 189 -10.99 1.89 -33.20
N ALA A 190 -12.00 1.50 -33.98
CA ALA A 190 -12.61 0.17 -33.86
C ALA A 190 -11.62 -0.92 -34.29
N CYS A 191 -11.12 -1.70 -33.33
CA CYS A 191 -10.35 -2.90 -33.63
C CYS A 191 -11.26 -3.95 -34.29
N VAL A 192 -11.01 -4.26 -35.56
CA VAL A 192 -11.80 -5.24 -36.33
C VAL A 192 -11.77 -6.62 -35.68
N SER A 193 -10.63 -7.03 -35.13
CA SER A 193 -10.49 -8.29 -34.39
C SER A 193 -11.43 -8.32 -33.19
N TYR A 194 -11.54 -7.21 -32.46
CA TYR A 194 -12.42 -7.13 -31.30
C TYR A 194 -13.90 -7.15 -31.68
N VAL A 195 -14.29 -6.47 -32.76
CA VAL A 195 -15.67 -6.54 -33.28
C VAL A 195 -16.02 -7.99 -33.67
N ARG A 196 -15.12 -8.69 -34.38
CA ARG A 196 -15.30 -10.11 -34.73
C ARG A 196 -15.35 -11.02 -33.50
N TYR A 197 -14.55 -10.73 -32.48
CA TYR A 197 -14.54 -11.46 -31.22
C TYR A 197 -15.89 -11.37 -30.50
N LEU A 198 -16.48 -10.17 -30.44
CA LEU A 198 -17.79 -9.93 -29.83
C LEU A 198 -18.94 -10.58 -30.62
N GLN A 199 -18.84 -10.62 -31.95
CA GLN A 199 -19.85 -11.20 -32.84
C GLN A 199 -19.73 -12.73 -32.99
N ARG A 200 -18.76 -13.37 -32.32
CA ARG A 200 -18.50 -14.80 -32.48
C ARG A 200 -19.61 -15.67 -31.88
N GLU A 201 -20.23 -16.48 -32.72
CA GLU A 201 -21.04 -17.63 -32.29
C GLU A 201 -20.16 -18.81 -31.85
N GLU A 202 -20.59 -19.55 -30.83
CA GLU A 202 -19.82 -20.62 -30.16
C GLU A 202 -19.35 -21.77 -31.08
N LYS A 203 -19.90 -21.88 -32.29
CA LYS A 203 -19.69 -23.02 -33.21
C LYS A 203 -18.69 -22.75 -34.36
N SER A 204 -17.86 -21.72 -34.25
CA SER A 204 -16.90 -21.29 -35.28
C SER A 204 -15.58 -22.08 -35.23
N ASP A 205 -14.94 -22.27 -36.40
CA ASP A 205 -13.66 -22.96 -36.60
C ASP A 205 -12.59 -22.48 -35.60
N GLN A 206 -12.01 -23.42 -34.85
CA GLN A 206 -11.23 -23.12 -33.64
C GLN A 206 -9.87 -22.47 -33.92
N ASP A 207 -9.23 -22.77 -35.05
CA ASP A 207 -7.84 -22.35 -35.30
C ASP A 207 -7.72 -20.89 -35.74
N GLU A 208 -8.61 -20.38 -36.61
CA GLU A 208 -8.57 -18.96 -37.04
C GLU A 208 -8.96 -17.99 -35.92
N PHE A 209 -9.85 -18.42 -35.01
CA PHE A 209 -10.33 -17.58 -33.92
C PHE A 209 -9.37 -17.50 -32.73
N LYS A 210 -8.42 -18.42 -32.62
CA LYS A 210 -7.45 -18.42 -31.54
C LYS A 210 -6.57 -17.16 -31.57
N ASP A 211 -6.21 -16.69 -32.76
CA ASP A 211 -5.41 -15.47 -32.91
C ASP A 211 -6.20 -14.21 -32.55
N ILE A 212 -7.50 -14.17 -32.91
CA ILE A 212 -8.41 -13.09 -32.55
C ILE A 212 -8.63 -13.04 -31.03
N GLU A 213 -8.88 -14.19 -30.41
CA GLU A 213 -9.06 -14.30 -28.97
C GLU A 213 -7.78 -13.91 -28.22
N ASN A 214 -6.63 -14.43 -28.63
CA ASN A 214 -5.34 -14.06 -28.05
C ASN A 214 -5.08 -12.54 -28.14
N HIS A 215 -5.44 -11.92 -29.26
CA HIS A 215 -5.35 -10.47 -29.42
C HIS A 215 -6.24 -9.74 -28.39
N CYS A 216 -7.51 -10.12 -28.29
CA CYS A 216 -8.49 -9.45 -27.42
C CYS A 216 -8.23 -9.69 -25.93
N LEU A 217 -7.65 -10.83 -25.57
CA LEU A 217 -7.23 -11.12 -24.21
C LEU A 217 -5.91 -10.44 -23.84
N ARG A 218 -5.06 -10.11 -24.82
CA ARG A 218 -3.77 -9.45 -24.57
C ARG A 218 -3.89 -7.93 -24.42
N TYR A 219 -4.78 -7.30 -25.18
CA TYR A 219 -4.89 -5.85 -25.24
C TYR A 219 -6.20 -5.33 -24.67
N ALA A 220 -6.19 -4.10 -24.18
CA ALA A 220 -7.43 -3.41 -23.82
C ALA A 220 -8.07 -2.76 -25.05
N HIS A 221 -9.39 -2.90 -25.16
CA HIS A 221 -10.18 -2.36 -26.27
C HIS A 221 -11.17 -1.30 -25.80
N VAL A 222 -11.50 -0.37 -26.70
CA VAL A 222 -12.67 0.50 -26.57
C VAL A 222 -13.87 -0.21 -27.18
N CYS A 223 -14.99 -0.20 -26.45
CA CYS A 223 -16.23 -0.83 -26.88
C CYS A 223 -16.76 -0.08 -28.11
N PRO A 224 -17.07 -0.78 -29.22
CA PRO A 224 -17.55 -0.14 -30.44
C PRO A 224 -18.90 0.57 -30.24
N TRP A 225 -19.71 0.14 -29.27
CA TRP A 225 -20.97 0.78 -28.90
C TRP A 225 -20.80 1.83 -27.78
N GLY A 226 -19.58 2.01 -27.26
CA GLY A 226 -19.25 2.99 -26.23
C GLY A 226 -20.22 2.94 -25.04
N ARG A 227 -20.72 4.12 -24.64
CA ARG A 227 -21.67 4.27 -23.52
C ARG A 227 -23.05 3.67 -23.78
N GLN A 228 -23.39 3.36 -25.03
CA GLN A 228 -24.67 2.77 -25.39
C GLN A 228 -24.64 1.24 -25.33
N CYS A 229 -23.48 0.66 -25.01
CA CYS A 229 -23.35 -0.78 -24.86
C CYS A 229 -24.12 -1.28 -23.63
N ASN A 230 -24.99 -2.26 -23.84
CA ASN A 230 -25.69 -2.99 -22.77
C ASN A 230 -25.23 -4.45 -22.68
N ASP A 231 -24.14 -4.82 -23.38
CA ASP A 231 -23.58 -6.16 -23.36
C ASP A 231 -22.81 -6.39 -22.06
N SER A 232 -23.29 -7.34 -21.26
CA SER A 232 -22.72 -7.76 -19.98
C SER A 232 -22.11 -9.17 -20.03
N SER A 233 -21.89 -9.71 -21.23
CA SER A 233 -21.27 -11.02 -21.41
C SER A 233 -19.85 -11.06 -20.83
N GLU A 234 -19.42 -12.23 -20.35
CA GLU A 234 -18.07 -12.40 -19.77
C GLU A 234 -16.98 -12.04 -20.79
N LYS A 235 -17.18 -12.39 -22.07
CA LYS A 235 -16.31 -11.99 -23.20
C LYS A 235 -16.17 -10.48 -23.30
N HIS A 236 -17.27 -9.74 -23.12
CA HIS A 236 -17.24 -8.29 -23.11
C HIS A 236 -16.39 -7.77 -21.95
N LEU A 237 -16.60 -8.29 -20.74
CA LEU A 237 -15.96 -7.81 -19.52
C LEU A 237 -14.47 -8.20 -19.40
N GLU A 238 -14.03 -9.34 -19.94
CA GLU A 238 -12.64 -9.80 -19.84
C GLU A 238 -11.66 -9.13 -20.82
N ALA A 239 -12.18 -8.72 -21.98
CA ALA A 239 -11.43 -8.00 -23.01
C ALA A 239 -11.54 -6.46 -22.87
N PHE A 240 -12.50 -5.97 -22.08
CA PHE A 240 -12.75 -4.56 -21.86
C PHE A 240 -12.11 -4.05 -20.57
N ALA A 241 -11.29 -3.01 -20.67
CA ALA A 241 -10.65 -2.43 -19.50
C ALA A 241 -10.50 -0.89 -19.52
N ILE A 242 -10.84 -0.22 -20.64
CA ILE A 242 -10.72 1.24 -20.74
C ILE A 242 -12.13 1.85 -20.64
N PHE A 243 -12.50 2.28 -19.43
CA PHE A 243 -13.75 3.01 -19.21
C PHE A 243 -13.55 4.48 -19.57
N VAL A 244 -14.05 4.89 -20.76
CA VAL A 244 -14.11 6.31 -21.11
C VAL A 244 -15.31 6.95 -20.43
N ILE A 245 -15.15 7.34 -19.16
CA ILE A 245 -16.16 8.13 -18.45
C ILE A 245 -16.00 9.61 -18.79
N ALA A 246 -16.46 10.04 -19.98
CA ALA A 246 -16.77 11.44 -20.24
C ALA A 246 -18.04 11.88 -19.44
N ALA A 247 -17.87 12.20 -18.16
CA ALA A 247 -18.85 12.77 -17.23
C ALA A 247 -20.14 11.94 -16.94
N GLY A 248 -20.39 11.71 -15.66
CA GLY A 248 -21.72 11.34 -15.13
C GLY A 248 -22.03 9.84 -15.01
N LEU A 249 -21.80 9.31 -13.80
CA LEU A 249 -22.48 8.19 -13.13
C LEU A 249 -22.21 6.70 -13.53
N TRP A 250 -21.71 5.99 -12.50
CA TRP A 250 -21.81 4.58 -12.09
C TRP A 250 -20.89 3.50 -12.64
N LEU A 251 -20.25 2.85 -11.65
CA LEU A 251 -19.38 1.68 -11.67
C LEU A 251 -20.12 0.44 -12.18
N VAL A 252 -19.55 -0.23 -13.16
CA VAL A 252 -19.80 -1.66 -13.36
C VAL A 252 -18.62 -2.43 -12.78
N ASN A 253 -18.94 -3.19 -11.74
CA ASN A 253 -18.12 -4.12 -10.99
C ASN A 253 -16.97 -4.77 -11.78
N VAL A 254 -15.74 -4.46 -11.39
CA VAL A 254 -14.63 -5.41 -11.48
C VAL A 254 -14.85 -6.48 -10.40
N LYS A 255 -15.71 -7.46 -10.70
CA LYS A 255 -15.79 -8.68 -9.88
C LYS A 255 -14.81 -9.71 -10.45
N LYS A 256 -13.64 -9.82 -9.81
CA LYS A 256 -13.01 -11.13 -9.53
C LYS A 256 -11.87 -11.12 -8.48
N GLU A 257 -11.63 -10.05 -7.72
CA GLU A 257 -10.77 -10.12 -6.51
C GLU A 257 -11.29 -9.27 -5.33
N ALA A 258 -12.51 -9.54 -4.90
CA ALA A 258 -12.94 -9.21 -3.54
C ALA A 258 -13.90 -10.30 -3.05
N ILE A 259 -13.64 -10.80 -1.85
CA ILE A 259 -14.38 -11.82 -1.07
C ILE A 259 -13.85 -13.26 -1.25
N LEU A 260 -12.75 -13.54 -0.56
CA LEU A 260 -12.58 -14.55 0.49
C LEU A 260 -11.50 -13.92 1.39
N HIS A 261 -11.80 -13.31 2.54
CA HIS A 261 -12.01 -13.98 3.81
C HIS A 261 -12.70 -13.02 4.79
N THR A 262 -13.82 -13.49 5.35
CA THR A 262 -14.14 -13.33 6.78
C THR A 262 -13.10 -14.01 7.64
#